data_AF-A0AB38PXW3-F1
#
_entry.id   AF-A0AB38PXW3-F1
#
_cell.length_a   1.000
_cell.length_b   1.000
_cell.length_c   1.000
_cell.angle_alpha   90.00
_cell.angle_beta   90.00
_cell.angle_gamma   90.00
#
_symmetry.space_group_name_H-M   'P 1'
#
loop_
_entity.id
_entity.type
_entity.pdbx_description
1 polymer ?
#
loop_
_entity_poly.entity_id
_entity_poly.type
_entity_poly.pdbx_seq_one_letter_code
_entity_poly.pdbx_strand_id
1 'polypeptide(L)'
;MFRDEFESSGAENIKNDYIGASDKIEEVSNIEELKKKVKEYTSKNSKIHYFVKELKVYLNNENMHKNVTIVDTPGLDDVVDYRSKITRDYIKRANAVIVCVDSSSLRNDEYLTITKVFENIGDDFYKVMILGTQIDNKNNPKEAWEKQIEEWKKYLKENYKDADLLKNNIIGVSSYVFSNLIELENTGKCDNDAIVNIKKLAESYGIKVSYEENGNIIIDRNLIIKNSENIKDLTNIKKVKSLMNKIIENGEEEVKKDLEKRYLSMITNISNKAKSIKNTNSESKKTLDMTKAEQENFKHMKNKEIEEIEKAMKGLNEAFENIKTEWLNQNKKLKEAIKK
;
A
#
# COMPACT_ATOMS: atom_id res chain seq x y z
N MET A 1 23.14 -14.00 -4.44
CA MET A 1 22.30 -13.46 -5.54
C MET A 1 22.39 -11.94 -5.62
N PHE A 2 21.79 -11.15 -4.71
CA PHE A 2 21.84 -9.67 -4.83
C PHE A 2 23.26 -9.08 -4.82
N ARG A 3 24.16 -9.62 -3.97
CA ARG A 3 25.57 -9.21 -3.92
C ARG A 3 26.33 -9.58 -5.19
N ASP A 4 26.14 -10.80 -5.70
CA ASP A 4 26.83 -11.28 -6.91
C ASP A 4 26.38 -10.49 -8.15
N GLU A 5 25.08 -10.15 -8.23
CA GLU A 5 24.54 -9.25 -9.26
C GLU A 5 25.15 -7.85 -9.17
N PHE A 6 25.24 -7.29 -7.97
CA PHE A 6 25.85 -5.99 -7.75
C PHE A 6 27.33 -5.97 -8.18
N GLU A 7 28.12 -6.93 -7.73
CA GLU A 7 29.55 -7.05 -8.05
C GLU A 7 29.75 -7.25 -9.56
N SER A 8 28.94 -8.10 -10.20
CA SER A 8 29.02 -8.38 -11.65
C SER A 8 28.52 -7.21 -12.52
N SER A 9 27.63 -6.37 -12.00
CA SER A 9 27.12 -5.21 -12.75
C SER A 9 28.17 -4.10 -12.92
N GLY A 10 29.21 -4.07 -12.09
CA GLY A 10 30.17 -2.97 -12.02
C GLY A 10 29.58 -1.68 -11.46
N ALA A 11 28.50 -1.77 -10.66
CA ALA A 11 27.88 -0.63 -9.99
C ALA A 11 28.81 0.04 -8.96
N GLU A 12 29.75 -0.70 -8.36
CA GLU A 12 30.75 -0.14 -7.44
C GLU A 12 31.54 1.02 -8.09
N ASN A 13 31.76 0.98 -9.41
CA ASN A 13 32.52 2.00 -10.14
C ASN A 13 31.84 3.38 -10.18
N ILE A 14 30.51 3.44 -10.01
CA ILE A 14 29.73 4.69 -10.04
C ILE A 14 29.24 5.10 -8.64
N LYS A 15 29.58 4.34 -7.60
CA LYS A 15 29.06 4.52 -6.24
C LYS A 15 29.30 5.93 -5.68
N ASN A 16 30.49 6.48 -5.92
CA ASN A 16 30.87 7.80 -5.41
C ASN A 16 30.06 8.94 -6.05
N ASP A 17 29.43 8.69 -7.19
CA ASP A 17 28.59 9.69 -7.87
C ASP A 17 27.21 9.82 -7.21
N TYR A 18 26.77 8.81 -6.45
CA TYR A 18 25.41 8.75 -5.90
C TYR A 18 25.35 8.68 -4.37
N ILE A 19 26.35 8.09 -3.70
CA ILE A 19 26.35 8.02 -2.23
C ILE A 19 26.66 9.41 -1.64
N GLY A 20 25.72 9.94 -0.86
CA GLY A 20 25.83 11.27 -0.26
C GLY A 20 25.47 12.43 -1.20
N ALA A 21 25.08 12.12 -2.44
CA ALA A 21 24.55 13.10 -3.38
C ALA A 21 23.21 13.68 -2.88
N SER A 22 22.97 14.95 -3.18
CA SER A 22 21.67 15.60 -2.96
C SER A 22 20.63 15.10 -3.95
N ASP A 23 19.35 15.34 -3.64
CA ASP A 23 18.24 15.02 -4.54
C ASP A 23 18.46 15.64 -5.94
N LYS A 24 18.26 14.82 -6.97
CA LYS A 24 18.35 15.23 -8.37
C LYS A 24 16.94 15.50 -8.91
N ILE A 25 16.74 16.68 -9.48
CA ILE A 25 15.49 17.08 -10.12
C ILE A 25 15.72 17.09 -11.64
N GLU A 26 14.90 16.37 -12.38
CA GLU A 26 14.92 16.34 -13.84
C GLU A 26 13.54 16.70 -14.39
N GLU A 27 13.51 17.69 -15.27
CA GLU A 27 12.30 18.03 -16.04
C GLU A 27 12.26 17.20 -17.32
N VAL A 28 11.05 16.78 -17.71
CA VAL A 28 10.81 15.99 -18.92
C VAL A 28 9.71 16.64 -19.74
N SER A 29 9.81 16.53 -21.06
CA SER A 29 8.91 17.23 -21.98
C SER A 29 7.67 16.41 -22.36
N ASN A 30 7.74 15.08 -22.24
CA ASN A 30 6.65 14.18 -22.63
C ASN A 30 6.71 12.82 -21.90
N ILE A 31 5.64 12.03 -22.06
CA ILE A 31 5.48 10.73 -21.39
C ILE A 31 6.53 9.69 -21.82
N GLU A 32 7.00 9.73 -23.07
CA GLU A 32 8.00 8.78 -23.56
C GLU A 32 9.39 9.06 -22.97
N GLU A 33 9.75 10.35 -22.85
CA GLU A 33 10.94 10.77 -22.14
C GLU A 33 10.87 10.40 -20.65
N LEU A 34 9.71 10.62 -20.02
CA LEU A 34 9.49 10.21 -18.64
C LEU A 34 9.70 8.70 -18.45
N LYS A 35 9.08 7.88 -19.30
CA LYS A 35 9.26 6.41 -19.27
C LYS A 35 10.72 6.02 -19.42
N LYS A 36 11.44 6.65 -20.34
CA LYS A 36 12.88 6.40 -20.56
C LYS A 36 13.69 6.71 -19.30
N LYS A 37 13.45 7.86 -18.67
CA LYS A 37 14.13 8.29 -17.43
C LYS A 37 13.79 7.40 -16.24
N VAL A 38 12.51 7.10 -16.02
CA VAL A 38 12.10 6.18 -14.95
C VAL A 38 12.76 4.81 -15.13
N LYS A 39 12.83 4.29 -16.37
CA LYS A 39 13.49 3.01 -16.67
C LYS A 39 14.99 3.04 -16.37
N GLU A 40 15.67 4.16 -16.61
CA GLU A 40 17.08 4.35 -16.28
C GLU A 40 17.36 4.17 -14.78
N TYR A 41 16.45 4.65 -13.93
CA TYR A 41 16.59 4.59 -12.46
C TYR A 41 16.04 3.31 -11.82
N THR A 42 15.09 2.62 -12.47
CA THR A 42 14.38 1.47 -11.87
C THR A 42 14.73 0.12 -12.49
N SER A 43 15.31 0.09 -13.69
CA SER A 43 15.62 -1.19 -14.35
C SER A 43 16.70 -1.96 -13.61
N LYS A 44 16.46 -3.27 -13.40
CA LYS A 44 17.45 -4.22 -12.87
C LYS A 44 18.76 -4.26 -13.67
N ASN A 45 18.69 -3.92 -14.97
CA ASN A 45 19.85 -3.87 -15.85
C ASN A 45 20.64 -2.56 -15.74
N SER A 46 20.11 -1.54 -15.07
CA SER A 46 20.80 -0.27 -14.85
C SER A 46 21.62 -0.33 -13.58
N LYS A 47 22.91 0.01 -13.63
CA LYS A 47 23.77 0.06 -12.43
C LYS A 47 23.29 1.08 -11.40
N ILE A 48 22.53 2.10 -11.85
CA ILE A 48 22.06 3.20 -11.03
C ILE A 48 21.01 2.72 -10.01
N HIS A 49 20.22 1.70 -10.34
CA HIS A 49 19.08 1.26 -9.51
C HIS A 49 19.49 0.81 -8.08
N TYR A 50 20.76 0.42 -7.89
CA TYR A 50 21.28 0.06 -6.58
C TYR A 50 21.41 1.25 -5.62
N PHE A 51 21.55 2.45 -6.17
CA PHE A 51 21.78 3.70 -5.42
C PHE A 51 20.52 4.57 -5.33
N VAL A 52 19.44 4.19 -6.02
CA VAL A 52 18.15 4.91 -5.95
C VAL A 52 17.39 4.47 -4.71
N LYS A 53 17.26 5.39 -3.76
CA LYS A 53 16.44 5.19 -2.55
C LYS A 53 14.96 5.40 -2.82
N GLU A 54 14.61 6.44 -3.56
CA GLU A 54 13.25 6.88 -3.82
C GLU A 54 13.20 7.63 -5.15
N LEU A 55 12.15 7.41 -5.94
CA LEU A 55 11.89 8.14 -7.18
C LEU A 55 10.53 8.82 -7.08
N LYS A 56 10.49 10.15 -7.18
CA LYS A 56 9.24 10.93 -7.20
C LYS A 56 8.93 11.34 -8.62
N VAL A 57 7.78 10.89 -9.12
CA VAL A 57 7.30 11.19 -10.47
C VAL A 57 6.09 12.10 -10.37
N TYR A 58 6.16 13.27 -10.99
CA TYR A 58 5.05 14.21 -11.09
C TYR A 58 4.36 14.01 -12.45
N LEU A 59 3.10 13.61 -12.43
CA LEU A 59 2.27 13.46 -13.62
C LEU A 59 1.24 14.58 -13.66
N ASN A 60 1.26 15.40 -14.71
CA ASN A 60 0.17 16.32 -14.98
C ASN A 60 -0.99 15.55 -15.65
N ASN A 61 -1.80 14.87 -14.84
CA ASN A 61 -2.91 14.05 -15.30
C ASN A 61 -4.24 14.56 -14.72
N GLU A 62 -5.12 15.08 -15.58
CA GLU A 62 -6.44 15.60 -15.19
C GLU A 62 -7.34 14.53 -14.55
N ASN A 63 -7.10 13.25 -14.86
CA ASN A 63 -7.86 12.13 -14.29
C ASN A 63 -7.42 11.74 -12.87
N MET A 64 -6.37 12.38 -12.34
CA MET A 64 -5.85 12.12 -11.00
C MET A 64 -6.07 13.36 -10.13
N HIS A 65 -6.68 13.16 -8.97
CA HIS A 65 -6.91 14.26 -8.05
C HIS A 65 -5.57 14.86 -7.59
N LYS A 66 -5.45 16.19 -7.61
CA LYS A 66 -4.17 16.92 -7.40
C LYS A 66 -3.50 16.64 -6.06
N ASN A 67 -4.25 16.16 -5.08
CA ASN A 67 -3.79 15.87 -3.72
C ASN A 67 -3.60 14.38 -3.45
N VAL A 68 -3.49 13.54 -4.48
CA VAL A 68 -3.25 12.10 -4.32
C VAL A 68 -1.79 11.79 -4.66
N THR A 69 -1.14 11.01 -3.81
CA THR A 69 0.16 10.41 -4.09
C THR A 69 0.00 8.90 -4.10
N ILE A 70 0.40 8.26 -5.21
CA ILE A 70 0.46 6.80 -5.31
C ILE A 70 1.91 6.40 -5.05
N VAL A 71 2.11 5.47 -4.13
CA VAL A 71 3.43 4.95 -3.78
C VAL A 71 3.48 3.49 -4.22
N ASP A 72 4.31 3.21 -5.22
CA ASP A 72 4.68 1.84 -5.57
C ASP A 72 5.88 1.43 -4.72
N THR A 73 5.75 0.33 -3.98
CA THR A 73 6.73 -0.08 -2.99
C THR A 73 7.41 -1.37 -3.41
N PRO A 74 8.72 -1.53 -3.17
CA PRO A 74 9.36 -2.86 -3.19
C PRO A 74 8.60 -3.84 -2.29
N GLY A 75 8.68 -5.13 -2.60
CA GLY A 75 8.06 -6.18 -1.78
C GLY A 75 8.49 -6.11 -0.31
N LEU A 76 7.59 -6.48 0.61
CA LEU A 76 7.87 -6.47 2.06
C LEU A 76 8.96 -7.46 2.48
N ASP A 77 9.26 -8.44 1.62
CA ASP A 77 10.31 -9.45 1.76
C ASP A 77 11.57 -9.16 0.91
N ASP A 78 11.87 -7.88 0.69
CA ASP A 78 13.14 -7.48 0.09
C ASP A 78 14.31 -7.84 1.02
N VAL A 79 15.35 -8.47 0.45
CA VAL A 79 16.58 -8.89 1.14
C VAL A 79 17.37 -7.71 1.71
N VAL A 80 17.02 -6.48 1.32
CA VAL A 80 17.68 -5.27 1.77
C VAL A 80 16.81 -4.54 2.80
N ASP A 81 17.22 -4.63 4.07
CA ASP A 81 16.49 -4.10 5.24
C ASP A 81 16.00 -2.66 5.11
N TYR A 82 16.78 -1.78 4.46
CA TYR A 82 16.40 -0.37 4.32
C TYR A 82 15.16 -0.19 3.45
N ARG A 83 14.97 -1.04 2.41
CA ARG A 83 13.80 -0.97 1.51
C ARG A 83 12.55 -1.38 2.24
N SER A 84 12.63 -2.48 2.99
CA SER A 84 11.56 -2.97 3.84
C SER A 84 11.18 -1.94 4.91
N LYS A 85 12.14 -1.19 5.48
CA LYS A 85 11.85 -0.09 6.40
C LYS A 85 11.05 1.04 5.74
N ILE A 86 11.46 1.48 4.55
CA ILE A 86 10.76 2.53 3.80
C ILE A 86 9.33 2.10 3.48
N THR A 87 9.13 0.86 3.01
CA THR A 87 7.79 0.30 2.74
C THR A 87 6.92 0.31 3.99
N ARG A 88 7.44 -0.11 5.16
CA ARG A 88 6.71 -0.06 6.43
C ARG A 88 6.33 1.37 6.84
N ASP A 89 7.23 2.33 6.66
CA ASP A 89 7.00 3.75 6.99
C ASP A 89 5.94 4.38 6.08
N TYR A 90 5.84 3.93 4.81
CA TYR A 90 4.77 4.31 3.90
C TYR A 90 3.43 3.69 4.31
N ILE A 91 3.39 2.38 4.55
CA ILE A 91 2.18 1.65 4.97
C ILE A 91 1.55 2.28 6.23
N LYS A 92 2.37 2.65 7.21
CA LYS A 92 1.91 3.27 8.46
C LYS A 92 1.22 4.62 8.24
N ARG A 93 1.75 5.45 7.34
CA ARG A 93 1.27 6.82 7.10
C ARG A 93 0.21 6.91 6.01
N ALA A 94 0.04 5.86 5.20
CA ALA A 94 -0.91 5.86 4.10
C ALA A 94 -2.35 5.99 4.60
N ASN A 95 -3.17 6.76 3.87
CA ASN A 95 -4.62 6.85 4.09
C ASN A 95 -5.38 5.64 3.54
N ALA A 96 -4.77 4.93 2.59
CA ALA A 96 -5.25 3.67 2.05
C ALA A 96 -4.06 2.81 1.63
N VAL A 97 -4.16 1.51 1.84
CA VAL A 97 -3.14 0.52 1.46
C VAL A 97 -3.79 -0.50 0.56
N ILE A 98 -3.28 -0.63 -0.66
CA ILE A 98 -3.73 -1.64 -1.63
C ILE A 98 -2.70 -2.75 -1.65
N VAL A 99 -3.11 -3.97 -1.28
CA VAL A 99 -2.27 -5.16 -1.30
C VAL A 99 -2.62 -5.97 -2.53
N CYS A 100 -1.73 -5.98 -3.53
CA CYS A 100 -1.88 -6.76 -4.75
C CYS A 100 -1.23 -8.13 -4.58
N VAL A 101 -2.02 -9.19 -4.67
CA VAL A 101 -1.56 -10.59 -4.60
C VAL A 101 -2.13 -11.37 -5.78
N ASP A 102 -1.47 -12.45 -6.20
CA ASP A 102 -2.00 -13.32 -7.26
C ASP A 102 -3.31 -13.98 -6.80
N SER A 103 -4.34 -14.00 -7.65
CA SER A 103 -5.66 -14.53 -7.31
C SER A 103 -5.70 -16.06 -7.16
N SER A 104 -4.69 -16.78 -7.67
CA SER A 104 -4.77 -18.23 -7.81
C SER A 104 -4.44 -19.02 -6.55
N SER A 105 -3.77 -18.40 -5.58
CA SER A 105 -3.51 -19.03 -4.30
C SER A 105 -3.06 -18.03 -3.23
N LEU A 106 -3.61 -18.16 -2.03
CA LEU A 106 -3.09 -17.51 -0.82
C LEU A 106 -2.00 -18.41 -0.21
N ARG A 107 -0.86 -18.62 -0.88
CA ARG A 107 0.23 -19.44 -0.31
C ARG A 107 0.88 -18.66 0.84
N ASN A 108 1.84 -19.30 1.50
CA ASN A 108 2.54 -18.74 2.65
C ASN A 108 3.07 -17.33 2.37
N ASP A 109 3.64 -17.06 1.19
CA ASP A 109 4.24 -15.77 0.89
C ASP A 109 3.19 -14.65 0.68
N GLU A 110 2.11 -14.94 -0.05
CA GLU A 110 1.02 -13.96 -0.24
C GLU A 110 0.28 -13.71 1.08
N TYR A 111 0.01 -14.76 1.87
CA TYR A 111 -0.58 -14.64 3.19
C TYR A 111 0.33 -13.81 4.12
N LEU A 112 1.62 -14.12 4.16
CA LEU A 112 2.62 -13.42 4.98
C LEU A 112 2.73 -11.93 4.58
N THR A 113 2.63 -11.62 3.29
CA THR A 113 2.60 -10.24 2.81
C THR A 113 1.39 -9.51 3.37
N ILE A 114 0.20 -10.10 3.29
CA ILE A 114 -1.04 -9.51 3.80
C ILE A 114 -0.96 -9.34 5.33
N THR A 115 -0.56 -10.37 6.07
CA THR A 115 -0.48 -10.28 7.54
C THR A 115 0.54 -9.24 7.99
N LYS A 116 1.71 -9.14 7.34
CA LYS A 116 2.69 -8.08 7.60
C LYS A 116 2.11 -6.68 7.38
N VAL A 117 1.26 -6.49 6.37
CA VAL A 117 0.56 -5.21 6.18
C VAL A 117 -0.33 -4.92 7.39
N PHE A 118 -1.14 -5.89 7.82
CA PHE A 118 -2.00 -5.73 9.01
C PHE A 118 -1.20 -5.50 10.30
N GLU A 119 -0.06 -6.16 10.49
CA GLU A 119 0.82 -5.92 11.63
C GLU A 119 1.40 -4.49 11.60
N ASN A 120 1.74 -3.98 10.41
CA ASN A 120 2.31 -2.64 10.27
C ASN A 120 1.29 -1.52 10.45
N ILE A 121 0.04 -1.73 10.02
CA ILE A 121 -1.03 -0.73 10.14
C ILE A 121 -1.71 -0.72 11.51
N GLY A 122 -1.57 -1.78 12.32
CA GLY A 122 -2.15 -1.86 13.66
C GLY A 122 -3.69 -1.90 13.63
N ASP A 123 -4.33 -0.98 14.34
CA ASP A 123 -5.79 -0.93 14.46
C ASP A 123 -6.51 -0.23 13.28
N ASP A 124 -5.76 0.23 12.27
CA ASP A 124 -6.31 0.93 11.10
C ASP A 124 -6.79 0.00 9.97
N PHE A 125 -7.25 -1.22 10.26
CA PHE A 125 -7.55 -2.26 9.25
C PHE A 125 -8.58 -1.86 8.19
N TYR A 126 -9.44 -0.88 8.48
CA TYR A 126 -10.40 -0.30 7.53
C TYR A 126 -9.75 0.34 6.30
N LYS A 127 -8.47 0.74 6.37
CA LYS A 127 -7.73 1.36 5.25
C LYS A 127 -7.10 0.36 4.28
N VAL A 128 -7.16 -0.94 4.60
CA VAL A 128 -6.52 -2.00 3.79
C VAL A 128 -7.54 -2.54 2.77
N MET A 129 -7.14 -2.59 1.51
CA MET A 129 -7.84 -3.24 0.41
C MET A 129 -6.94 -4.32 -0.19
N ILE A 130 -7.48 -5.51 -0.42
CA ILE A 130 -6.74 -6.64 -0.99
C ILE A 130 -7.28 -6.90 -2.39
N LEU A 131 -6.38 -6.83 -3.38
CA LEU A 131 -6.68 -7.11 -4.77
C LEU A 131 -6.11 -8.48 -5.15
N GLY A 132 -7.00 -9.43 -5.42
CA GLY A 132 -6.66 -10.68 -6.08
C GLY A 132 -6.47 -10.43 -7.57
N THR A 133 -5.23 -10.25 -8.00
CA THR A 133 -4.87 -9.89 -9.38
C THR A 133 -4.93 -11.09 -10.32
N GLN A 134 -5.03 -10.81 -11.62
CA GLN A 134 -4.95 -11.82 -12.69
C GLN A 134 -6.06 -12.89 -12.62
N ILE A 135 -7.29 -12.49 -12.26
CA ILE A 135 -8.43 -13.43 -12.24
C ILE A 135 -8.69 -14.09 -13.61
N ASP A 136 -8.20 -13.47 -14.69
CA ASP A 136 -8.28 -13.94 -16.06
C ASP A 136 -7.33 -15.11 -16.40
N ASN A 137 -6.41 -15.49 -15.51
CA ASN A 137 -5.42 -16.54 -15.79
C ASN A 137 -5.99 -17.97 -15.86
N LYS A 138 -7.14 -18.23 -15.25
CA LYS A 138 -7.74 -19.58 -15.19
C LYS A 138 -8.67 -19.82 -16.37
N ASN A 139 -8.89 -21.09 -16.70
CA ASN A 139 -9.77 -21.48 -17.82
C ASN A 139 -11.23 -21.05 -17.60
N ASN A 140 -11.69 -21.09 -16.34
CA ASN A 140 -12.99 -20.55 -15.91
C ASN A 140 -12.76 -19.45 -14.85
N PRO A 141 -12.48 -18.20 -15.26
CA PRO A 141 -12.17 -17.10 -14.34
C PRO A 141 -13.21 -16.89 -13.23
N LYS A 142 -14.50 -16.91 -13.59
CA LYS A 142 -15.61 -16.73 -12.64
C LYS A 142 -15.56 -17.75 -11.51
N GLU A 143 -15.67 -19.03 -11.87
CA GLU A 143 -15.75 -20.12 -10.89
C GLU A 143 -14.44 -20.21 -10.07
N ALA A 144 -13.30 -19.97 -10.70
CA ALA A 144 -12.02 -19.97 -10.02
C ALA A 144 -11.95 -18.88 -8.94
N TRP A 145 -12.34 -17.64 -9.28
CA TRP A 145 -12.33 -16.54 -8.33
C TRP A 145 -13.37 -16.72 -7.23
N GLU A 146 -14.58 -17.19 -7.56
CA GLU A 146 -15.64 -17.48 -6.57
C GLU A 146 -15.19 -18.50 -5.53
N LYS A 147 -14.41 -19.52 -5.92
CA LYS A 147 -13.82 -20.47 -4.96
C LYS A 147 -12.71 -19.83 -4.12
N GLN A 148 -11.81 -19.08 -4.77
CA GLN A 148 -10.66 -18.49 -4.09
C GLN A 148 -11.07 -17.42 -3.06
N ILE A 149 -12.03 -16.56 -3.40
CA ILE A 149 -12.46 -15.50 -2.48
C ILE A 149 -13.08 -16.07 -1.19
N GLU A 150 -13.79 -17.19 -1.26
CA GLU A 150 -14.34 -17.85 -0.07
C GLU A 150 -13.24 -18.47 0.82
N GLU A 151 -12.19 -19.03 0.22
CA GLU A 151 -11.01 -19.47 0.96
C GLU A 151 -10.30 -18.28 1.63
N TRP A 152 -10.07 -17.19 0.90
CA TRP A 152 -9.37 -16.01 1.43
C TRP A 152 -10.13 -15.39 2.61
N LYS A 153 -11.46 -15.33 2.53
CA LYS A 153 -12.30 -14.86 3.64
C LYS A 153 -12.12 -15.68 4.91
N LYS A 154 -11.89 -17.01 4.81
CA LYS A 154 -11.64 -17.85 5.98
C LYS A 154 -10.33 -17.47 6.67
N TYR A 155 -9.25 -17.28 5.89
CA TYR A 155 -7.93 -16.96 6.41
C TYR A 155 -7.80 -15.53 6.94
N LEU A 156 -8.54 -14.58 6.35
CA LEU A 156 -8.41 -13.15 6.65
C LEU A 156 -9.49 -12.64 7.60
N LYS A 157 -10.36 -13.51 8.10
CA LYS A 157 -11.46 -13.15 9.02
C LYS A 157 -10.95 -12.44 10.27
N GLU A 158 -9.89 -12.96 10.87
CA GLU A 158 -9.30 -12.40 12.10
C GLU A 158 -8.58 -11.06 11.84
N ASN A 159 -8.10 -10.82 10.61
CA ASN A 159 -7.41 -9.59 10.25
C ASN A 159 -8.37 -8.39 10.15
N TYR A 160 -9.54 -8.57 9.56
CA TYR A 160 -10.48 -7.47 9.33
C TYR A 160 -11.37 -7.15 10.53
N LYS A 161 -11.52 -8.05 11.51
CA LYS A 161 -12.36 -7.89 12.74
C LYS A 161 -13.82 -7.47 12.51
N ASP A 162 -14.24 -7.34 11.25
CA ASP A 162 -15.54 -6.84 10.77
C ASP A 162 -15.89 -7.56 9.46
N ALA A 163 -17.11 -8.10 9.39
CA ALA A 163 -17.55 -8.94 8.28
C ALA A 163 -17.85 -8.15 7.00
N ASP A 164 -18.30 -6.90 7.12
CA ASP A 164 -18.63 -6.06 5.98
C ASP A 164 -17.35 -5.53 5.32
N LEU A 165 -16.34 -5.14 6.12
CA LEU A 165 -15.01 -4.78 5.61
C LEU A 165 -14.35 -5.96 4.91
N LEU A 166 -14.37 -7.15 5.52
CA LEU A 166 -13.84 -8.37 4.90
C LEU A 166 -14.48 -8.64 3.53
N LYS A 167 -15.80 -8.46 3.44
CA LYS A 167 -16.56 -8.67 2.19
C LYS A 167 -16.28 -7.62 1.13
N ASN A 168 -16.12 -6.36 1.53
CA ASN A 168 -16.03 -5.24 0.60
C ASN A 168 -14.59 -4.94 0.15
N ASN A 169 -13.59 -5.28 0.96
CA ASN A 169 -12.20 -4.90 0.73
C ASN A 169 -11.37 -5.98 0.03
N ILE A 170 -11.90 -7.20 -0.17
CA ILE A 170 -11.25 -8.24 -0.99
C ILE A 170 -11.90 -8.25 -2.39
N ILE A 171 -11.13 -7.92 -3.42
CA ILE A 171 -11.65 -7.72 -4.78
C ILE A 171 -10.76 -8.45 -5.78
N GLY A 172 -11.36 -9.29 -6.62
CA GLY A 172 -10.67 -9.93 -7.74
C GLY A 172 -10.62 -8.97 -8.93
N VAL A 173 -9.45 -8.76 -9.52
CA VAL A 173 -9.26 -7.79 -10.60
C VAL A 173 -8.50 -8.36 -11.79
N SER A 174 -8.83 -7.87 -12.99
CA SER A 174 -8.04 -8.10 -14.20
C SER A 174 -7.65 -6.77 -14.86
N SER A 175 -6.46 -6.28 -14.51
CA SER A 175 -5.91 -5.09 -15.19
C SER A 175 -5.54 -5.41 -16.65
N TYR A 176 -5.11 -6.64 -16.92
CA TYR A 176 -4.71 -7.07 -18.27
C TYR A 176 -5.89 -7.02 -19.25
N VAL A 177 -7.03 -7.62 -18.89
CA VAL A 177 -8.24 -7.55 -19.74
C VAL A 177 -8.75 -6.12 -19.88
N PHE A 178 -8.76 -5.35 -18.78
CA PHE A 178 -9.24 -3.96 -18.81
C PHE A 178 -8.43 -3.07 -19.76
N SER A 179 -7.10 -3.10 -19.66
CA SER A 179 -6.22 -2.29 -20.51
C SER A 179 -6.28 -2.70 -21.98
N ASN A 180 -6.31 -4.02 -22.26
CA ASN A 180 -6.39 -4.52 -23.63
C ASN A 180 -7.76 -4.23 -24.29
N LEU A 181 -8.85 -4.20 -23.53
CA LEU A 181 -10.15 -3.75 -24.05
C LEU A 181 -10.12 -2.28 -24.46
N ILE A 182 -9.50 -1.42 -23.65
CA ILE A 182 -9.34 0.00 -23.99
C ILE A 182 -8.49 0.17 -25.26
N GLU A 183 -7.40 -0.60 -25.39
CA GLU A 183 -6.57 -0.57 -26.59
C GLU A 183 -7.34 -1.04 -27.83
N LEU A 184 -8.10 -2.13 -27.70
CA LEU A 184 -8.95 -2.66 -28.77
C LEU A 184 -10.00 -1.65 -29.23
N GLU A 185 -10.67 -0.96 -28.30
CA GLU A 185 -11.66 0.08 -28.62
C GLU A 185 -11.02 1.28 -29.34
N ASN A 186 -9.87 1.75 -28.85
CA ASN A 186 -9.25 2.96 -29.35
C ASN A 186 -8.54 2.75 -30.69
N THR A 187 -7.99 1.55 -30.92
CA THR A 187 -7.08 1.31 -32.06
C THR A 187 -7.56 0.21 -33.01
N GLY A 188 -8.57 -0.58 -32.61
CA GLY A 188 -8.97 -1.80 -33.31
C GLY A 188 -7.94 -2.94 -33.23
N LYS A 189 -6.83 -2.74 -32.53
CA LYS A 189 -5.72 -3.70 -32.40
C LYS A 189 -5.63 -4.19 -30.96
N CYS A 190 -5.29 -5.47 -30.83
CA CYS A 190 -5.07 -6.14 -29.56
C CYS A 190 -4.30 -7.43 -29.85
N ASP A 191 -3.43 -7.82 -28.94
CA ASP A 191 -2.68 -9.06 -29.03
C ASP A 191 -3.60 -10.30 -29.01
N ASN A 192 -3.19 -11.38 -29.67
CA ASN A 192 -4.03 -12.57 -29.77
C ASN A 192 -4.22 -13.27 -28.41
N ASP A 193 -3.20 -13.28 -27.54
CA ASP A 193 -3.34 -13.85 -26.20
C ASP A 193 -4.29 -13.00 -25.35
N ALA A 194 -4.26 -11.68 -25.51
CA ALA A 194 -5.20 -10.77 -24.90
C ALA A 194 -6.64 -11.03 -25.34
N ILE A 195 -6.88 -11.22 -26.65
CA ILE A 195 -8.20 -11.58 -27.18
C ILE A 195 -8.70 -12.91 -26.60
N VAL A 196 -7.82 -13.89 -26.45
CA VAL A 196 -8.15 -15.18 -25.83
C VAL A 196 -8.53 -15.00 -24.35
N ASN A 197 -7.82 -14.19 -23.58
CA ASN A 197 -8.14 -13.94 -22.17
C ASN A 197 -9.42 -13.10 -22.00
N ILE A 198 -9.66 -12.13 -22.89
CA ILE A 198 -10.93 -11.39 -22.96
C ILE A 198 -12.10 -12.37 -23.18
N LYS A 199 -11.96 -13.29 -24.15
CA LYS A 199 -12.97 -14.35 -24.40
C LYS A 199 -13.20 -15.21 -23.17
N LYS A 200 -12.15 -15.75 -22.56
CA LYS A 200 -12.25 -16.61 -21.37
C LYS A 200 -13.01 -15.92 -20.24
N LEU A 201 -12.66 -14.67 -19.95
CA LEU A 201 -13.36 -13.88 -18.93
C LEU A 201 -14.82 -13.67 -19.32
N ALA A 202 -15.08 -13.10 -20.50
CA ALA A 202 -16.44 -12.79 -20.95
C ALA A 202 -17.38 -14.01 -20.93
N GLU A 203 -16.94 -15.13 -21.50
CA GLU A 203 -17.75 -16.34 -21.63
C GLU A 203 -17.95 -17.06 -20.31
N SER A 204 -17.00 -16.97 -19.36
CA SER A 204 -17.21 -17.50 -18.00
C SER A 204 -18.35 -16.81 -17.24
N TYR A 205 -18.72 -15.58 -17.66
CA TYR A 205 -19.87 -14.84 -17.16
C TYR A 205 -21.07 -14.86 -18.13
N GLY A 206 -21.04 -15.71 -19.17
CA GLY A 206 -22.14 -15.90 -20.12
C GLY A 206 -22.22 -14.86 -21.24
N ILE A 207 -21.20 -14.00 -21.42
CA ILE A 207 -21.14 -13.04 -22.53
C ILE A 207 -20.52 -13.74 -23.73
N LYS A 208 -21.34 -14.10 -24.72
CA LYS A 208 -20.90 -14.77 -25.94
C LYS A 208 -20.15 -13.79 -26.85
N VAL A 209 -18.86 -14.06 -27.09
CA VAL A 209 -17.98 -13.27 -27.97
C VAL A 209 -17.29 -14.13 -29.04
N SER A 210 -17.64 -15.41 -29.13
CA SER A 210 -17.15 -16.31 -30.16
C SER A 210 -18.29 -17.15 -30.74
N TYR A 211 -18.05 -17.72 -31.92
CA TYR A 211 -18.93 -18.67 -32.58
C TYR A 211 -18.12 -19.79 -33.23
N GLU A 212 -18.79 -20.90 -33.53
CA GLU A 212 -18.21 -22.00 -34.28
C GLU A 212 -18.54 -21.85 -35.76
N GLU A 213 -17.52 -21.98 -36.60
CA GLU A 213 -17.66 -22.02 -38.05
C GLU A 213 -16.73 -23.11 -38.60
N ASN A 214 -17.29 -24.06 -39.37
CA ASN A 214 -16.55 -25.19 -39.94
C ASN A 214 -15.72 -26.00 -38.91
N GLY A 215 -16.23 -26.14 -37.68
CA GLY A 215 -15.55 -26.85 -36.59
C GLY A 215 -14.44 -26.06 -35.89
N ASN A 216 -14.21 -24.79 -36.25
CA ASN A 216 -13.26 -23.90 -35.61
C ASN A 216 -13.96 -22.84 -34.76
N ILE A 217 -13.40 -22.54 -33.59
CA ILE A 217 -13.88 -21.44 -32.74
C ILE A 217 -13.28 -20.13 -33.27
N ILE A 218 -14.15 -19.23 -33.72
CA ILE A 218 -13.79 -17.89 -34.19
C ILE A 218 -14.16 -16.88 -33.11
N ILE A 219 -13.17 -16.10 -32.67
CA ILE A 219 -13.37 -15.02 -31.70
C ILE A 219 -13.74 -13.74 -32.46
N ASP A 220 -14.92 -13.20 -32.20
CA ASP A 220 -15.45 -12.04 -32.90
C ASP A 220 -15.11 -10.74 -32.14
N ARG A 221 -14.15 -9.98 -32.70
CA ARG A 221 -13.73 -8.70 -32.14
C ARG A 221 -14.86 -7.67 -32.11
N ASN A 222 -15.80 -7.70 -33.05
CA ASN A 222 -16.95 -6.79 -33.05
C ASN A 222 -17.91 -7.13 -31.90
N LEU A 223 -18.10 -8.41 -31.59
CA LEU A 223 -18.89 -8.81 -30.41
C LEU A 223 -18.20 -8.41 -29.11
N ILE A 224 -16.87 -8.50 -29.03
CA ILE A 224 -16.09 -7.99 -27.89
C ILE A 224 -16.32 -6.48 -27.73
N ILE A 225 -16.13 -5.69 -28.80
CA ILE A 225 -16.30 -4.24 -28.75
C ILE A 225 -17.74 -3.85 -28.38
N LYS A 226 -18.74 -4.55 -28.92
CA LYS A 226 -20.16 -4.33 -28.59
C LYS A 226 -20.47 -4.59 -27.11
N ASN A 227 -19.80 -5.55 -26.48
CA ASN A 227 -19.99 -5.89 -25.07
C ASN A 227 -18.90 -5.32 -24.14
N SER A 228 -18.04 -4.45 -24.67
CA SER A 228 -16.83 -3.98 -24.00
C SER A 228 -17.09 -3.42 -22.60
N GLU A 229 -18.14 -2.61 -22.45
CA GLU A 229 -18.49 -1.99 -21.17
C GLU A 229 -18.89 -3.03 -20.11
N ASN A 230 -19.68 -4.04 -20.51
CA ASN A 230 -20.03 -5.15 -19.64
C ASN A 230 -18.78 -5.96 -19.25
N ILE A 231 -17.87 -6.22 -20.19
CA ILE A 231 -16.65 -6.99 -19.92
C ILE A 231 -15.71 -6.19 -19.00
N LYS A 232 -15.59 -4.86 -19.19
CA LYS A 232 -14.85 -3.98 -18.29
C LYS A 232 -15.39 -4.03 -16.87
N ASP A 233 -16.70 -4.15 -16.67
CA ASP A 233 -17.28 -4.29 -15.34
C ASP A 233 -16.86 -5.60 -14.65
N LEU A 234 -16.73 -6.70 -15.41
CA LEU A 234 -16.24 -7.99 -14.90
C LEU A 234 -14.79 -7.92 -14.39
N THR A 235 -13.99 -6.97 -14.88
CA THR A 235 -12.60 -6.78 -14.42
C THR A 235 -12.50 -6.15 -13.02
N ASN A 236 -13.62 -5.62 -12.50
CA ASN A 236 -13.72 -4.88 -11.23
C ASN A 236 -12.85 -3.61 -11.12
N ILE A 237 -12.18 -3.15 -12.19
CA ILE A 237 -11.34 -1.93 -12.13
C ILE A 237 -12.19 -0.68 -11.82
N LYS A 238 -13.41 -0.59 -12.35
CA LYS A 238 -14.33 0.52 -12.03
C LYS A 238 -14.78 0.47 -10.56
N LYS A 239 -14.98 -0.72 -10.00
CA LYS A 239 -15.30 -0.89 -8.57
C LYS A 239 -14.15 -0.37 -7.70
N VAL A 240 -12.91 -0.74 -8.01
CA VAL A 240 -11.72 -0.22 -7.34
C VAL A 240 -11.64 1.32 -7.46
N LYS A 241 -11.82 1.86 -8.68
CA LYS A 241 -11.86 3.32 -8.89
C LYS A 241 -12.91 4.01 -8.03
N SER A 242 -14.12 3.46 -7.95
CA SER A 242 -15.20 4.01 -7.12
C SER A 242 -14.85 4.01 -5.62
N LEU A 243 -14.26 2.93 -5.11
CA LEU A 243 -13.81 2.86 -3.71
C LEU A 243 -12.69 3.86 -3.42
N MET A 244 -11.72 3.97 -4.34
CA MET A 244 -10.64 4.95 -4.23
C MET A 244 -11.17 6.39 -4.25
N ASN A 245 -12.14 6.69 -5.12
CA ASN A 245 -12.77 8.01 -5.15
C ASN A 245 -13.46 8.35 -3.83
N LYS A 246 -14.16 7.40 -3.19
CA LYS A 246 -14.76 7.63 -1.87
C LYS A 246 -13.72 7.97 -0.80
N ILE A 247 -12.56 7.30 -0.84
CA ILE A 247 -11.44 7.59 0.08
C ILE A 247 -10.89 9.00 -0.19
N ILE A 248 -10.78 9.40 -1.45
CA ILE A 248 -10.26 10.71 -1.85
C ILE A 248 -11.25 11.83 -1.48
N GLU A 249 -12.53 11.65 -1.80
CA GLU A 249 -13.62 12.60 -1.51
C GLU A 249 -13.78 12.84 -0.01
N ASN A 250 -13.69 11.77 0.80
CA ASN A 250 -13.73 11.86 2.25
C ASN A 250 -12.36 12.10 2.88
N GLY A 251 -11.32 12.37 2.08
CA GLY A 251 -9.93 12.37 2.53
C GLY A 251 -9.67 13.33 3.69
N GLU A 252 -10.24 14.54 3.67
CA GLU A 252 -10.09 15.50 4.77
C GLU A 252 -10.75 15.02 6.07
N GLU A 253 -11.94 14.42 5.97
CA GLU A 253 -12.68 13.90 7.12
C GLU A 253 -12.01 12.63 7.68
N GLU A 254 -11.52 11.75 6.82
CA GLU A 254 -10.77 10.54 7.21
C GLU A 254 -9.42 10.90 7.83
N VAL A 255 -8.71 11.92 7.31
CA VAL A 255 -7.49 12.44 7.95
C VAL A 255 -7.81 12.99 9.33
N LYS A 256 -8.91 13.72 9.50
CA LYS A 256 -9.33 14.25 10.80
C LYS A 256 -9.68 13.12 11.77
N LYS A 257 -10.47 12.13 11.33
CA LYS A 257 -10.83 10.94 12.12
C LYS A 257 -9.61 10.11 12.51
N ASP A 258 -8.66 9.92 11.61
CA ASP A 258 -7.38 9.24 11.89
C ASP A 258 -6.59 10.01 12.95
N LEU A 259 -6.51 11.33 12.84
CA LEU A 259 -5.82 12.18 13.81
C LEU A 259 -6.49 12.11 15.20
N GLU A 260 -7.82 12.14 15.26
CA GLU A 260 -8.61 11.96 16.49
C GLU A 260 -8.40 10.57 17.10
N LYS A 261 -8.46 9.49 16.30
CA LYS A 261 -8.22 8.11 16.77
C LYS A 261 -6.82 7.95 17.33
N ARG A 262 -5.80 8.47 16.65
CA ARG A 262 -4.41 8.45 17.11
C ARG A 262 -4.24 9.20 18.43
N TYR A 263 -4.86 10.38 18.54
CA TYR A 263 -4.86 11.15 19.77
C TYR A 263 -5.52 10.38 20.93
N LEU A 264 -6.68 9.76 20.71
CA LEU A 264 -7.37 8.93 21.71
C LEU A 264 -6.55 7.68 22.10
N SER A 265 -5.91 7.03 21.14
CA SER A 265 -5.00 5.91 21.40
C SER A 265 -3.82 6.34 22.26
N MET A 266 -3.21 7.50 21.99
CA MET A 266 -2.17 8.08 22.83
C MET A 266 -2.66 8.35 24.26
N ILE A 267 -3.83 8.96 24.44
CA ILE A 267 -4.43 9.18 25.77
C ILE A 267 -4.63 7.85 26.50
N THR A 268 -5.14 6.83 25.79
CA THR A 268 -5.39 5.50 26.36
C THR A 268 -4.09 4.84 26.80
N ASN A 269 -3.04 4.90 25.97
CA ASN A 269 -1.73 4.36 26.29
C ASN A 269 -1.09 5.08 27.48
N ILE A 270 -1.18 6.41 27.54
CA ILE A 270 -0.72 7.21 28.69
C ILE A 270 -1.50 6.81 29.95
N SER A 271 -2.82 6.67 29.85
CA SER A 271 -3.69 6.29 30.97
C SER A 271 -3.38 4.88 31.48
N ASN A 272 -3.16 3.93 30.57
CA ASN A 272 -2.78 2.56 30.92
C ASN A 272 -1.39 2.50 31.56
N LYS A 273 -0.44 3.29 31.06
CA LYS A 273 0.90 3.40 31.66
C LYS A 273 0.83 4.04 33.04
N ALA A 274 0.02 5.08 33.23
CA ALA A 274 -0.25 5.69 34.53
C ALA A 274 -0.93 4.72 35.52
N LYS A 275 -1.88 3.89 35.05
CA LYS A 275 -2.50 2.81 35.85
C LYS A 275 -1.50 1.74 36.23
N SER A 276 -0.66 1.30 35.29
CA SER A 276 0.44 0.35 35.56
C SER A 276 1.36 0.91 36.65
N ILE A 277 1.80 2.16 36.53
CA ILE A 277 2.61 2.85 37.56
C ILE A 277 1.89 2.90 38.91
N LYS A 278 0.59 3.22 38.93
CA LYS A 278 -0.22 3.25 40.16
C LYS A 278 -0.33 1.86 40.81
N ASN A 279 -0.48 0.82 39.99
CA ASN A 279 -0.54 -0.56 40.46
C ASN A 279 0.83 -1.01 41.01
N THR A 280 1.94 -0.68 40.34
CA THR A 280 3.29 -0.88 40.88
C THR A 280 3.52 -0.11 42.18
N ASN A 281 2.98 1.11 42.31
CA ASN A 281 3.01 1.88 43.57
C ASN A 281 2.11 1.26 44.66
N SER A 282 1.05 0.55 44.31
CA SER A 282 0.23 -0.22 45.27
C SER A 282 0.92 -1.51 45.71
N GLU A 283 1.69 -2.16 44.84
CA GLU A 283 2.62 -3.23 45.21
C GLU A 283 3.77 -2.70 46.07
N SER A 284 4.18 -1.44 45.85
CA SER A 284 5.12 -0.72 46.71
C SER A 284 4.58 -0.45 48.11
N LYS A 285 3.27 -0.59 48.40
CA LYS A 285 2.77 -0.60 49.79
C LYS A 285 3.08 -1.91 50.54
N LYS A 286 3.58 -2.95 49.85
CA LYS A 286 4.20 -4.14 50.49
C LYS A 286 5.65 -3.88 50.95
N THR A 287 6.20 -2.67 50.77
CA THR A 287 7.58 -2.30 51.19
C THR A 287 7.79 -2.24 52.71
N LEU A 288 6.74 -2.38 53.51
CA LEU A 288 6.86 -2.38 54.98
C LEU A 288 7.71 -3.55 55.52
N ASP A 289 7.95 -4.59 54.70
CA ASP A 289 8.76 -5.78 55.05
C ASP A 289 10.17 -5.82 54.39
N MET A 290 10.58 -4.79 53.64
CA MET A 290 11.85 -4.79 52.89
C MET A 290 13.04 -4.27 53.70
N THR A 291 14.24 -4.80 53.47
CA THR A 291 15.48 -4.34 54.12
C THR A 291 15.94 -2.98 53.57
N LYS A 292 16.76 -2.24 54.33
CA LYS A 292 17.26 -0.90 53.94
C LYS A 292 17.96 -0.88 52.57
N ALA A 293 18.72 -1.91 52.22
CA ALA A 293 19.43 -1.99 50.94
C ALA A 293 18.47 -2.18 49.75
N GLU A 294 17.39 -2.95 49.95
CA GLU A 294 16.37 -3.16 48.93
C GLU A 294 15.53 -1.89 48.71
N GLN A 295 15.29 -1.10 49.77
CA GLN A 295 14.64 0.21 49.67
C GLN A 295 15.47 1.22 48.87
N GLU A 296 16.79 1.25 49.04
CA GLU A 296 17.68 2.13 48.26
C GLU A 296 17.73 1.72 46.78
N ASN A 297 17.85 0.43 46.48
CA ASN A 297 17.81 -0.06 45.09
C ASN A 297 16.46 0.23 44.42
N PHE A 298 15.36 0.06 45.15
CA PHE A 298 14.03 0.41 44.64
C PHE A 298 13.89 1.90 44.33
N LYS A 299 14.41 2.77 45.22
CA LYS A 299 14.43 4.21 45.01
C LYS A 299 15.27 4.60 43.80
N HIS A 300 16.41 3.95 43.59
CA HIS A 300 17.26 4.16 42.42
C HIS A 300 16.57 3.74 41.11
N MET A 301 15.93 2.57 41.08
CA MET A 301 15.13 2.14 39.93
C MET A 301 14.00 3.12 39.63
N LYS A 302 13.28 3.60 40.66
CA LYS A 302 12.17 4.55 40.48
C LYS A 302 12.62 5.90 39.95
N ASN A 303 13.75 6.42 40.42
CA ASN A 303 14.30 7.66 39.88
C ASN A 303 14.68 7.52 38.41
N LYS A 304 15.23 6.37 38.01
CA LYS A 304 15.57 6.08 36.61
C LYS A 304 14.32 5.98 35.72
N GLU A 305 13.24 5.37 36.21
CA GLU A 305 11.94 5.35 35.52
C GLU A 305 11.36 6.76 35.35
N ILE A 306 11.48 7.63 36.37
CA ILE A 306 11.04 9.02 36.29
C ILE A 306 11.82 9.79 35.22
N GLU A 307 13.15 9.64 35.17
CA GLU A 307 13.99 10.27 34.14
C GLU A 307 13.61 9.81 32.72
N GLU A 308 13.29 8.53 32.53
CA GLU A 308 12.83 8.00 31.24
C GLU A 308 11.47 8.58 30.84
N ILE A 309 10.56 8.78 31.80
CA ILE A 309 9.25 9.42 31.58
C ILE A 309 9.43 10.90 31.20
N GLU A 310 10.27 11.64 31.93
CA GLU A 310 10.53 13.05 31.63
C GLU A 310 11.14 13.23 30.23
N LYS A 311 12.05 12.33 29.84
CA LYS A 311 12.65 12.32 28.50
C LYS A 311 11.62 12.01 27.42
N ALA A 312 10.72 11.05 27.67
CA ALA A 312 9.62 10.73 26.75
C ALA A 312 8.63 11.90 26.63
N MET A 313 8.25 12.55 27.73
CA MET A 313 7.37 13.73 27.71
C MET A 313 8.00 14.90 26.95
N LYS A 314 9.30 15.14 27.15
CA LYS A 314 10.01 16.19 26.43
C LYS A 314 10.03 15.95 24.91
N GLY A 315 10.38 14.73 24.49
CA GLY A 315 10.35 14.36 23.07
C GLY A 315 8.94 14.46 22.45
N LEU A 316 7.89 14.19 23.25
CA LEU A 316 6.50 14.30 22.81
C LEU A 316 6.07 15.76 22.62
N ASN A 317 6.47 16.66 23.53
CA ASN A 317 6.25 18.10 23.37
C ASN A 317 6.97 18.66 22.15
N GLU A 318 8.22 18.22 21.90
CA GLU A 318 8.98 18.61 20.70
C GLU A 318 8.28 18.14 19.41
N ALA A 319 7.78 16.90 19.38
CA ALA A 319 7.01 16.39 18.26
C ALA A 319 5.70 17.18 18.02
N PHE A 320 5.02 17.58 19.09
CA PHE A 320 3.79 18.36 19.00
C PHE A 320 4.03 19.77 18.45
N GLU A 321 5.08 20.45 18.92
CA GLU A 321 5.44 21.78 18.39
C GLU A 321 5.91 21.70 16.94
N ASN A 322 6.56 20.61 16.52
CA ASN A 322 6.89 20.38 15.11
C ASN A 322 5.63 20.23 14.26
N ILE A 323 4.68 19.38 14.65
CA ILE A 323 3.40 19.20 13.93
C ILE A 323 2.66 20.54 13.80
N LYS A 324 2.59 21.30 14.90
CA LYS A 324 1.95 22.62 14.93
C LYS A 324 2.63 23.61 13.99
N THR A 325 3.96 23.64 13.97
CA THR A 325 4.74 24.50 13.08
C THR A 325 4.51 24.13 11.61
N GLU A 326 4.49 22.84 11.32
CA GLU A 326 4.27 22.30 9.98
C GLU A 326 2.86 22.58 9.48
N TRP A 327 1.85 22.45 10.35
CA TRP A 327 0.47 22.84 10.08
C TRP A 327 0.35 24.34 9.80
N LEU A 328 0.96 25.20 10.63
CA LEU A 328 0.95 26.65 10.42
C LEU A 328 1.60 27.03 9.08
N ASN A 329 2.70 26.38 8.70
CA ASN A 329 3.37 26.60 7.43
C ASN A 329 2.51 26.15 6.23
N GLN A 330 1.87 24.98 6.32
CA GLN A 330 0.95 24.52 5.28
C GLN A 330 -0.24 25.47 5.13
N ASN A 331 -0.80 25.94 6.24
CA ASN A 331 -1.94 26.86 6.23
C ASN A 331 -1.57 28.23 5.66
N LYS A 332 -0.34 28.71 5.92
CA LYS A 332 0.21 29.92 5.29
C LYS A 332 0.36 29.75 3.77
N LYS A 333 0.94 28.64 3.32
CA LYS A 333 1.07 28.32 1.89
C LYS A 333 -0.30 28.24 1.20
N LEU A 334 -1.31 27.67 1.86
CA LEU A 334 -2.69 27.63 1.37
C LEU A 334 -3.27 29.03 1.17
N LYS A 335 -3.10 29.92 2.17
CA LYS A 335 -3.56 31.32 2.08
C LYS A 335 -2.85 32.11 0.98
N GLU A 336 -1.57 31.83 0.74
CA GLU A 336 -0.80 32.45 -0.34
C GLU A 336 -1.23 31.93 -1.72
N ALA A 337 -1.57 30.64 -1.83
CA ALA A 337 -2.07 30.03 -3.05
C ALA A 337 -3.48 30.50 -3.43
N ILE A 338 -4.35 30.80 -2.45
CA ILE A 338 -5.71 31.33 -2.68
C ILE A 338 -5.70 32.82 -3.11
N LYS A 339 -4.59 33.54 -2.86
CA LYS A 339 -4.44 34.96 -3.23
C LYS A 339 -3.85 35.18 -4.63
N LYS A 340 -3.41 34.13 -5.32
CA LYS A 340 -3.00 34.15 -6.73
C LYS A 340 -4.10 33.54 -7.57
#